data_AF-A0AAD2U4R5-F1
#
_entry.id   AF-A0AAD2U4R5-F1
#
_cell.length_a   1.000
_cell.length_b   1.000
_cell.length_c   1.000
_cell.angle_alpha   90.00
_cell.angle_beta   90.00
_cell.angle_gamma   90.00
#
_symmetry.space_group_name_H-M   'P 1'
#
loop_
_entity.id
_entity.type
_entity.pdbx_description
1 polymer ?
#
loop_
_entity_poly.entity_id
_entity_poly.type
_entity_poly.pdbx_seq_one_letter_code
_entity_poly.pdbx_strand_id
1 'polypeptide(L)'
;MEKFVFKKIGEYKSDWALAYVDPNNLYSAGGGRLTVVLSSFTGSAFFSHVGQPTFKEFIAQCHAPYLLNKLFPKIEKWVDVEDGNEVIEYIAINKLSELKDGRSSGAISKKDLRNFYEHLKEIEFECFSNFFDQLTFKDRSIMCELFGEDWLWESGPSKLNPDYVYLEKMLVDVISEFKNLIGLDG
;
A
#
# COMPACT_ATOMS: atom_id res chain seq x y z
N MET A 1 -25.00 -4.57 18.29
CA MET A 1 -24.13 -3.52 17.71
C MET A 1 -23.78 -2.41 18.70
N GLU A 2 -22.49 -2.26 18.99
CA GLU A 2 -21.88 -1.18 19.78
C GLU A 2 -21.16 -0.19 18.85
N LYS A 3 -21.08 1.08 19.23
CA LYS A 3 -20.39 2.13 18.47
C LYS A 3 -19.26 2.72 19.31
N PHE A 4 -18.07 2.77 18.74
CA PHE A 4 -16.88 3.42 19.30
C PHE A 4 -16.51 4.62 18.45
N VAL A 5 -16.04 5.68 19.12
CA VAL A 5 -15.54 6.90 18.49
C VAL A 5 -14.10 7.09 18.94
N PHE A 6 -13.17 6.84 18.02
CA PHE A 6 -11.75 7.02 18.26
C PHE A 6 -11.32 8.37 17.68
N LYS A 7 -10.53 9.11 18.46
CA LYS A 7 -9.99 10.43 18.08
C LYS A 7 -8.48 10.38 18.25
N LYS A 8 -7.77 11.28 17.59
CA LYS A 8 -6.31 11.36 17.62
C LYS A 8 -5.65 10.10 17.08
N ILE A 9 -6.21 9.57 16.00
CA ILE A 9 -5.63 8.45 15.25
C ILE A 9 -4.91 8.96 14.00
N GLY A 10 -4.23 8.05 13.30
CA GLY A 10 -3.45 8.36 12.10
C GLY A 10 -2.06 8.91 12.42
N GLU A 11 -1.29 9.14 11.36
CA GLU A 11 0.11 9.57 11.43
C GLU A 11 0.33 10.84 12.26
N TYR A 12 -0.51 11.85 12.05
CA TYR A 12 -0.41 13.15 12.72
C TYR A 12 -1.30 13.25 13.96
N LYS A 13 -1.94 12.16 14.38
CA LYS A 13 -2.84 12.10 15.55
C LYS A 13 -3.93 13.18 15.52
N SER A 14 -4.44 13.47 14.33
CA SER A 14 -5.45 14.50 14.07
C SER A 14 -6.76 13.93 13.50
N ASP A 15 -6.75 12.67 13.07
CA ASP A 15 -7.91 12.01 12.46
C ASP A 15 -8.83 11.35 13.49
N TRP A 16 -9.94 10.81 13.00
CA TRP A 16 -10.94 10.07 13.75
C TRP A 16 -11.37 8.80 13.01
N ALA A 17 -11.89 7.83 13.78
CA ALA A 17 -12.56 6.65 13.25
C ALA A 17 -13.84 6.37 14.04
N LEU A 18 -14.84 5.84 13.34
CA LEU A 18 -15.98 5.17 13.98
C LEU A 18 -15.84 3.68 13.76
N ALA A 19 -15.88 2.90 14.84
CA ALA A 19 -15.95 1.45 14.75
C ALA A 19 -17.32 0.98 15.25
N TYR A 20 -18.05 0.28 14.39
CA TYR A 20 -19.26 -0.43 14.76
C TYR A 20 -18.92 -1.91 14.93
N VAL A 21 -19.15 -2.41 16.14
CA VAL A 21 -18.84 -3.79 16.54
C VAL A 21 -20.16 -4.50 16.76
N ASP A 22 -20.43 -5.52 15.96
CA ASP A 22 -21.63 -6.33 16.09
C ASP A 22 -21.23 -7.79 16.39
N PRO A 23 -21.06 -8.15 17.68
CA PRO A 23 -20.71 -9.51 18.07
C PRO A 23 -21.80 -10.49 17.62
N ASN A 24 -21.37 -11.63 17.10
CA ASN A 24 -22.24 -12.72 16.67
C ASN A 24 -21.59 -14.06 17.03
N ASN A 25 -22.14 -14.70 18.07
CA ASN A 25 -21.61 -15.94 18.62
C ASN A 25 -22.13 -17.22 17.93
N LEU A 26 -22.85 -17.09 16.80
CA LEU A 26 -23.44 -18.24 16.09
C LEU A 26 -22.40 -19.26 15.63
N TYR A 27 -21.21 -18.80 15.22
CA TYR A 27 -20.16 -19.63 14.64
C TYR A 27 -18.92 -19.77 15.54
N SER A 28 -18.63 -18.77 16.37
CA SER A 28 -17.59 -18.81 17.41
C SER A 28 -17.86 -17.76 18.48
N ALA A 29 -17.41 -17.97 19.72
CA ALA A 29 -17.67 -17.05 20.84
C ALA A 29 -17.20 -15.61 20.57
N GLY A 30 -16.04 -15.46 19.93
CA GLY A 30 -15.52 -14.17 19.51
C GLY A 30 -15.99 -13.71 18.13
N GLY A 31 -16.90 -14.40 17.44
CA GLY A 31 -17.33 -14.03 16.09
C GLY A 31 -18.07 -12.69 16.05
N GLY A 32 -18.13 -12.07 14.87
CA GLY A 32 -18.87 -10.81 14.71
C GLY A 32 -18.60 -10.06 13.41
N ARG A 33 -19.27 -8.92 13.24
CA ARG A 33 -19.04 -7.97 12.15
C ARG A 33 -18.38 -6.70 12.67
N LEU A 34 -17.25 -6.34 12.08
CA LEU A 34 -16.60 -5.06 12.30
C LEU A 34 -16.88 -4.17 11.09
N THR A 35 -17.33 -2.94 11.35
CA THR A 35 -17.39 -1.88 10.35
C THR A 35 -16.57 -0.70 10.83
N VAL A 36 -15.62 -0.24 10.02
CA VAL A 36 -14.78 0.93 10.30
C VAL A 36 -15.11 2.02 9.30
N VAL A 37 -15.42 3.21 9.80
CA VAL A 37 -15.69 4.42 9.02
C VAL A 37 -14.60 5.44 9.34
N LEU A 38 -13.93 5.92 8.30
CA LEU A 38 -12.92 6.96 8.29
C LEU A 38 -13.42 8.12 7.40
N SER A 39 -12.63 9.20 7.29
CA SER A 39 -13.01 10.41 6.52
C SER A 39 -13.47 10.10 5.09
N SER A 40 -12.73 9.26 4.36
CA SER A 40 -13.01 8.93 2.95
C SER A 40 -13.26 7.44 2.70
N PHE A 41 -13.19 6.61 3.74
CA PHE A 41 -13.23 5.15 3.60
C PHE A 41 -14.24 4.53 4.55
N THR A 42 -14.99 3.55 4.07
CA THR A 42 -15.84 2.69 4.90
C THR A 42 -15.66 1.24 4.51
N GLY A 43 -15.31 0.41 5.48
CA GLY A 43 -15.03 -1.01 5.30
C GLY A 43 -15.81 -1.84 6.30
N SER A 44 -16.34 -3.00 5.86
CA SER A 44 -17.10 -3.90 6.71
C SER A 44 -16.78 -5.36 6.41
N ALA A 45 -16.48 -6.13 7.44
CA ALA A 45 -16.13 -7.55 7.32
C ALA A 45 -16.79 -8.38 8.42
N PHE A 46 -17.21 -9.60 8.07
CA PHE A 46 -17.73 -10.58 9.00
C PHE A 46 -16.68 -11.66 9.29
N PHE A 47 -16.51 -11.98 10.57
CA PHE A 47 -15.55 -12.93 11.09
C PHE A 47 -16.30 -14.03 11.82
N SER A 48 -16.49 -15.16 11.14
CA SER A 48 -17.30 -16.27 11.65
C SER A 48 -16.53 -17.21 12.58
N HIS A 49 -15.26 -17.49 12.30
CA HIS A 49 -14.47 -18.50 13.02
C HIS A 49 -13.22 -17.86 13.61
N VAL A 50 -13.32 -17.38 14.84
CA VAL A 50 -12.20 -16.78 15.57
C VAL A 50 -12.02 -17.50 16.91
N GLY A 51 -10.78 -17.57 17.39
CA GLY A 51 -10.42 -18.34 18.59
C GLY A 51 -10.61 -17.59 19.90
N GLN A 52 -10.85 -16.28 19.83
CA GLN A 52 -10.87 -15.41 21.00
C GLN A 52 -12.23 -15.51 21.74
N PRO A 53 -12.23 -15.37 23.08
CA PRO A 53 -13.45 -15.37 23.88
C PRO A 53 -14.46 -14.29 23.52
N THR A 54 -14.00 -13.09 23.13
CA THR A 54 -14.86 -11.98 22.71
C THR A 54 -14.42 -11.38 21.38
N PHE A 55 -15.36 -10.76 20.67
CA PHE A 55 -15.04 -10.14 19.38
C PHE A 55 -14.12 -8.91 19.53
N LYS A 56 -14.20 -8.18 20.65
CA LYS A 56 -13.26 -7.08 20.95
C LYS A 56 -11.84 -7.60 21.17
N GLU A 57 -11.68 -8.71 21.88
CA GLU A 57 -10.37 -9.38 22.03
C GLU A 57 -9.81 -9.86 20.69
N PHE A 58 -10.66 -10.40 19.81
CA PHE A 58 -10.25 -10.74 18.45
C PHE A 58 -9.70 -9.52 17.69
N ILE A 59 -10.43 -8.40 17.70
CA ILE A 59 -10.00 -7.17 17.02
C ILE A 59 -8.67 -6.66 17.59
N ALA A 60 -8.53 -6.64 18.91
CA ALA A 60 -7.32 -6.17 19.60
C ALA A 60 -6.07 -7.02 19.30
N GLN A 61 -6.25 -8.30 18.93
CA GLN A 61 -5.16 -9.22 18.56
C GLN A 61 -4.86 -9.23 17.05
N CYS A 62 -5.66 -8.55 16.23
CA CYS A 62 -5.41 -8.49 14.79
C CYS A 62 -4.17 -7.66 14.46
N HIS A 63 -3.59 -7.94 13.28
CA HIS A 63 -2.61 -7.06 12.65
C HIS A 63 -3.31 -6.14 11.64
N ALA A 64 -2.82 -4.91 11.51
CA ALA A 64 -3.41 -3.91 10.60
C ALA A 64 -3.50 -4.40 9.14
N PRO A 65 -2.48 -5.02 8.52
CA PRO A 65 -2.60 -5.60 7.17
C PRO A 65 -3.72 -6.61 7.03
N TYR A 66 -3.93 -7.45 8.05
CA TYR A 66 -4.99 -8.46 8.04
C TYR A 66 -6.36 -7.79 8.05
N LEU A 67 -6.59 -6.80 8.92
CA LEU A 67 -7.86 -6.06 8.93
C LEU A 67 -8.06 -5.25 7.67
N LEU A 68 -7.01 -4.63 7.12
CA LEU A 68 -7.09 -3.87 5.88
C LEU A 68 -7.60 -4.75 4.74
N ASN A 69 -6.97 -5.91 4.53
CA ASN A 69 -7.38 -6.86 3.49
C ASN A 69 -8.81 -7.39 3.66
N LYS A 70 -9.33 -7.43 4.90
CA LYS A 70 -10.70 -7.88 5.19
C LYS A 70 -11.72 -6.76 5.00
N LEU A 71 -11.42 -5.57 5.51
CA LEU A 71 -12.34 -4.42 5.53
C LEU A 71 -12.36 -3.68 4.18
N PHE A 72 -11.22 -3.61 3.50
CA PHE A 72 -11.00 -2.84 2.27
C PHE A 72 -10.35 -3.71 1.18
N PRO A 73 -10.98 -4.83 0.75
CA PRO A 73 -10.35 -5.83 -0.10
C PRO A 73 -9.99 -5.36 -1.52
N LYS A 74 -10.46 -4.16 -1.93
CA LYS A 74 -10.16 -3.56 -3.24
C LYS A 74 -8.98 -2.59 -3.20
N ILE A 75 -8.43 -2.30 -2.03
CA ILE A 75 -7.27 -1.42 -1.90
C ILE A 75 -6.01 -2.26 -2.06
N GLU A 76 -5.37 -2.10 -3.21
CA GLU A 76 -4.12 -2.78 -3.51
C GLU A 76 -2.96 -2.08 -2.80
N LYS A 77 -1.97 -2.86 -2.36
CA LYS A 77 -0.78 -2.33 -1.70
C LYS A 77 0.13 -1.59 -2.67
N TRP A 78 0.27 -2.13 -3.87
CA TRP A 78 1.09 -1.58 -4.95
C TRP A 78 0.16 -1.16 -6.07
N VAL A 79 0.41 0.03 -6.60
CA VAL A 79 -0.28 0.57 -7.78
C VAL A 79 0.76 0.96 -8.81
N ASP A 80 0.33 1.07 -10.06
CA ASP A 80 1.20 1.54 -11.13
C ASP A 80 1.68 2.97 -10.83
N VAL A 81 2.90 3.28 -11.29
CA VAL A 81 3.36 4.67 -11.35
C VAL A 81 2.55 5.46 -12.38
N GLU A 82 2.37 6.76 -12.15
CA GLU A 82 1.49 7.62 -12.94
C GLU A 82 2.26 8.64 -13.79
N ASP A 83 3.53 8.86 -13.50
CA ASP A 83 4.38 9.77 -14.27
C ASP A 83 5.85 9.33 -14.29
N GLY A 84 6.65 10.00 -15.12
CA GLY A 84 8.06 9.67 -15.25
C GLY A 84 8.92 10.05 -14.03
N ASN A 85 8.50 10.98 -13.18
CA ASN A 85 9.18 11.23 -11.90
C ASN A 85 9.01 10.03 -10.96
N GLU A 86 7.84 9.43 -10.91
CA GLU A 86 7.60 8.22 -10.12
C GLU A 86 8.37 7.01 -10.66
N VAL A 87 8.55 6.91 -11.98
CA VAL A 87 9.48 5.93 -12.58
C VAL A 87 10.92 6.18 -12.10
N ILE A 88 11.38 7.43 -12.08
CA ILE A 88 12.71 7.80 -11.58
C ILE A 88 12.86 7.37 -10.11
N GLU A 89 11.87 7.68 -9.27
CA GLU A 89 11.88 7.30 -7.86
C GLU A 89 11.91 5.78 -7.68
N TYR A 90 11.11 5.05 -8.48
CA TYR A 90 11.14 3.60 -8.49
C TYR A 90 12.52 3.05 -8.80
N ILE A 91 13.18 3.56 -9.85
CA ILE A 91 14.52 3.14 -10.26
C ILE A 91 15.52 3.43 -9.13
N ALA A 92 15.42 4.60 -8.49
CA ALA A 92 16.33 5.00 -7.42
C ALA A 92 16.21 4.09 -6.18
N ILE A 93 15.01 3.61 -5.86
CA ILE A 93 14.76 2.73 -4.72
C ILE A 93 15.11 1.28 -5.04
N ASN A 94 14.68 0.79 -6.21
CA ASN A 94 14.67 -0.66 -6.49
C ASN A 94 15.78 -1.12 -7.43
N LYS A 95 16.35 -0.22 -8.24
CA LYS A 95 17.26 -0.56 -9.36
C LYS A 95 18.61 0.16 -9.29
N LEU A 96 18.95 0.70 -8.13
CA LEU A 96 20.19 1.45 -7.94
C LEU A 96 21.45 0.59 -8.12
N SER A 97 21.39 -0.71 -7.80
CA SER A 97 22.53 -1.62 -7.98
C SER A 97 22.77 -1.85 -9.47
N GLU A 98 21.73 -2.24 -10.20
CA GLU A 98 21.76 -2.50 -11.64
C GLU A 98 22.20 -1.25 -12.41
N LEU A 99 21.73 -0.07 -12.00
CA LEU A 99 22.17 1.21 -12.55
C LEU A 99 23.67 1.44 -12.36
N LYS A 100 24.20 1.14 -11.16
CA LYS A 100 25.65 1.28 -10.87
C LYS A 100 26.48 0.26 -11.65
N ASP A 101 25.98 -0.96 -11.79
CA ASP A 101 26.65 -2.02 -12.54
C ASP A 101 26.69 -1.69 -14.03
N GLY A 102 25.56 -1.28 -14.63
CA GLY A 102 25.49 -0.83 -16.02
C GLY A 102 26.37 0.40 -16.30
N ARG A 103 26.51 1.31 -15.34
CA ARG A 103 27.44 2.45 -15.44
C ARG A 103 28.91 2.03 -15.36
N SER A 104 29.22 1.02 -14.55
CA SER A 104 30.58 0.54 -14.31
C SER A 104 31.09 -0.39 -15.42
N SER A 105 30.20 -1.20 -16.00
CA SER A 105 30.49 -2.05 -17.16
C SER A 105 30.60 -1.27 -18.48
N GLY A 106 30.03 -0.07 -18.52
CA GLY A 106 29.94 0.76 -19.73
C GLY A 106 28.72 0.48 -20.59
N ALA A 107 27.85 -0.47 -20.21
CA ALA A 107 26.58 -0.72 -20.88
C ALA A 107 25.69 0.53 -20.92
N ILE A 108 25.70 1.33 -19.85
CA ILE A 108 24.99 2.60 -19.76
C ILE A 108 26.00 3.74 -19.68
N SER A 109 26.06 4.57 -20.73
CA SER A 109 26.92 5.75 -20.73
C SER A 109 26.37 6.86 -19.83
N LYS A 110 27.26 7.72 -19.31
CA LYS A 110 26.84 8.84 -18.43
C LYS A 110 25.92 9.81 -19.15
N LYS A 111 26.19 10.05 -20.43
CA LYS A 111 25.41 10.95 -21.27
C LYS A 111 24.01 10.37 -21.49
N ASP A 112 23.93 9.07 -21.76
CA ASP A 112 22.65 8.42 -22.04
C ASP A 112 21.79 8.33 -20.79
N LEU A 113 22.38 8.01 -19.64
CA LEU A 113 21.65 8.05 -18.38
C LEU A 113 21.13 9.45 -18.06
N ARG A 114 21.91 10.50 -18.33
CA ARG A 114 21.44 11.88 -18.13
C ARG A 114 20.28 12.22 -19.06
N ASN A 115 20.39 11.88 -20.34
CA ASN A 115 19.33 12.13 -21.31
C ASN A 115 18.05 11.37 -20.94
N PHE A 116 18.19 10.11 -20.53
CA PHE A 116 17.08 9.28 -20.05
C PHE A 116 16.40 9.92 -18.84
N TYR A 117 17.18 10.38 -17.86
CA TYR A 117 16.65 11.06 -16.69
C TYR A 117 15.90 12.35 -17.03
N GLU A 118 16.45 13.22 -17.89
CA GLU A 118 15.74 14.45 -18.29
C GLU A 118 14.50 14.12 -19.14
N HIS A 119 14.55 13.10 -20.00
CA HIS A 119 13.40 12.69 -20.80
C HIS A 119 12.27 12.14 -19.93
N LEU A 120 12.57 11.27 -18.95
CA LEU A 120 11.57 10.76 -18.02
C LEU A 120 10.81 11.89 -17.30
N LYS A 121 11.49 12.97 -16.90
CA LYS A 121 10.82 14.11 -16.24
C LYS A 121 9.76 14.78 -17.08
N GLU A 122 9.87 14.71 -18.40
CA GLU A 122 8.96 15.34 -19.35
C GLU A 122 7.78 14.44 -19.72
N ILE A 123 7.80 13.17 -19.28
CA ILE A 123 6.79 12.17 -19.63
C ILE A 123 5.66 12.16 -18.58
N GLU A 124 4.47 12.50 -19.04
CA GLU A 124 3.19 12.29 -18.35
C GLU A 124 2.41 11.18 -19.09
N PHE A 125 1.73 10.30 -18.37
CA PHE A 125 0.95 9.23 -18.99
C PHE A 125 -0.23 8.79 -18.14
N GLU A 126 -1.32 8.41 -18.81
CA GLU A 126 -2.53 7.91 -18.15
C GLU A 126 -2.47 6.40 -17.87
N CYS A 127 -1.62 5.66 -18.59
CA CYS A 127 -1.42 4.24 -18.41
C CYS A 127 -0.01 3.81 -18.86
N PHE A 128 0.42 2.65 -18.39
CA PHE A 128 1.77 2.17 -18.62
C PHE A 128 2.08 1.85 -20.10
N SER A 129 1.07 1.54 -20.92
CA SER A 129 1.24 1.40 -22.37
C SER A 129 1.59 2.74 -23.04
N ASN A 130 0.94 3.84 -22.62
CA ASN A 130 1.25 5.18 -23.12
C ASN A 130 2.67 5.61 -22.72
N PHE A 131 3.15 5.19 -21.55
CA PHE A 131 4.54 5.38 -21.15
C PHE A 131 5.51 4.69 -22.12
N PHE A 132 5.28 3.41 -22.43
CA PHE A 132 6.16 2.65 -23.34
C PHE A 132 6.27 3.30 -24.73
N ASP A 133 5.16 3.81 -25.27
CA ASP A 133 5.13 4.46 -26.59
C ASP A 133 5.93 5.77 -26.64
N GLN A 134 6.05 6.48 -25.52
CA GLN A 134 6.81 7.72 -25.39
C GLN A 134 8.32 7.49 -25.25
N LEU A 135 8.74 6.30 -24.78
CA LEU A 135 10.17 5.99 -24.64
C LEU A 135 10.87 5.89 -25.99
N THR A 136 12.03 6.54 -26.11
CA THR A 136 12.91 6.37 -27.28
C THR A 136 13.51 4.96 -27.29
N PHE A 137 14.03 4.53 -28.45
CA PHE A 137 14.78 3.27 -28.54
C PHE A 137 15.90 3.16 -27.49
N LYS A 138 16.54 4.30 -27.18
CA LYS A 138 17.64 4.34 -26.21
C LYS A 138 17.16 4.22 -24.77
N ASP A 139 16.02 4.84 -24.45
CA ASP A 139 15.40 4.72 -23.12
C ASP A 139 14.92 3.28 -22.87
N ARG A 140 14.32 2.66 -23.89
CA ARG A 140 13.91 1.25 -23.84
C ARG A 140 15.10 0.33 -23.58
N SER A 141 16.24 0.57 -24.24
CA SER A 141 17.47 -0.19 -23.99
C SER A 141 17.95 -0.03 -22.54
N ILE A 142 17.90 1.17 -21.96
CA ILE A 142 18.24 1.39 -20.55
C ILE A 142 17.25 0.67 -19.63
N MET A 143 15.95 0.70 -19.94
CA MET A 143 14.94 -0.06 -19.19
C MET A 143 15.21 -1.56 -19.24
N CYS A 144 15.55 -2.13 -20.40
CA CYS A 144 15.92 -3.55 -20.50
C CYS A 144 17.16 -3.90 -19.67
N GLU A 145 18.17 -3.03 -19.63
CA GLU A 145 19.36 -3.23 -18.78
C GLU A 145 19.02 -3.23 -17.27
N LEU A 146 18.04 -2.44 -16.84
CA LEU A 146 17.66 -2.31 -15.44
C LEU A 146 16.66 -3.38 -14.98
N PHE A 147 15.76 -3.78 -15.87
CA PHE A 147 14.59 -4.59 -15.52
C PHE A 147 14.52 -5.95 -16.24
N GLY A 148 15.40 -6.19 -17.23
CA GLY A 148 15.31 -7.33 -18.14
C GLY A 148 14.38 -7.04 -19.33
N GLU A 149 14.42 -7.89 -20.36
CA GLU A 149 13.66 -7.68 -21.62
C GLU A 149 12.14 -7.70 -21.43
N ASP A 150 11.65 -8.49 -20.47
CA ASP A 150 10.20 -8.69 -20.22
C ASP A 150 9.60 -7.71 -19.20
N TRP A 151 10.31 -6.59 -18.92
CA TRP A 151 9.90 -5.60 -17.91
C TRP A 151 8.51 -5.01 -18.13
N LEU A 152 8.06 -4.94 -19.38
CA LEU A 152 6.72 -4.47 -19.73
C LEU A 152 5.61 -5.41 -19.24
N TRP A 153 5.92 -6.70 -19.04
CA TRP A 153 4.93 -7.75 -18.79
C TRP A 153 5.03 -8.37 -17.39
N GLU A 154 6.21 -8.36 -16.77
CA GLU A 154 6.45 -9.11 -15.52
C GLU A 154 6.63 -8.24 -14.27
N SER A 155 7.21 -7.04 -14.40
CA SER A 155 7.63 -6.25 -13.22
C SER A 155 7.84 -4.77 -13.52
N GLY A 156 6.82 -4.14 -14.11
CA GLY A 156 6.82 -2.70 -14.32
C GLY A 156 7.01 -1.90 -13.02
N PRO A 157 7.55 -0.68 -13.08
CA PRO A 157 7.60 0.24 -11.96
C PRO A 157 6.23 0.39 -11.29
N SER A 158 6.21 0.26 -9.98
CA SER A 158 5.00 0.38 -9.15
C SER A 158 5.33 1.11 -7.86
N LYS A 159 4.40 1.90 -7.35
CA LYS A 159 4.57 2.64 -6.10
C LYS A 159 3.68 2.09 -5.01
N LEU A 160 4.07 2.35 -3.77
CA LEU A 160 3.25 2.02 -2.62
C LEU A 160 2.01 2.91 -2.64
N ASN A 161 0.82 2.30 -2.61
CA ASN A 161 -0.44 3.03 -2.68
C ASN A 161 -0.61 3.92 -1.43
N PRO A 162 -0.73 5.27 -1.59
CA PRO A 162 -0.92 6.17 -0.47
C PRO A 162 -2.16 5.85 0.38
N ASP A 163 -3.24 5.38 -0.26
CA ASP A 163 -4.46 4.98 0.44
C ASP A 163 -4.23 3.74 1.31
N TYR A 164 -3.46 2.77 0.80
CA TYR A 164 -3.09 1.59 1.57
C TYR A 164 -2.27 1.98 2.81
N VAL A 165 -1.27 2.86 2.64
CA VAL A 165 -0.42 3.35 3.75
C VAL A 165 -1.25 4.09 4.78
N TYR A 166 -2.14 4.96 4.33
CA TYR A 166 -3.06 5.69 5.20
C TYR A 166 -3.93 4.73 6.01
N LEU A 167 -4.62 3.80 5.34
CA LEU A 167 -5.50 2.82 5.98
C LEU A 167 -4.76 1.93 6.97
N GLU A 168 -3.55 1.49 6.64
CA GLU A 168 -2.72 0.68 7.53
C GLU A 168 -2.39 1.43 8.83
N LYS A 169 -1.92 2.68 8.73
CA LYS A 169 -1.64 3.53 9.90
C LYS A 169 -2.90 3.76 10.75
N MET A 170 -4.04 4.01 10.11
CA MET A 170 -5.32 4.20 10.80
C MET A 170 -5.76 2.93 11.55
N LEU A 171 -5.60 1.77 10.93
CA LEU A 171 -5.99 0.50 11.55
C LEU A 171 -5.06 0.09 12.69
N VAL A 172 -3.77 0.42 12.64
CA VAL A 172 -2.86 0.24 13.78
C VAL A 172 -3.42 0.95 15.02
N ASP A 173 -3.87 2.20 14.87
CA ASP A 173 -4.43 2.97 15.98
C ASP A 173 -5.79 2.45 16.43
N VAL A 174 -6.68 2.08 15.49
CA VAL A 174 -7.97 1.46 15.83
C VAL A 174 -7.77 0.18 16.65
N ILE A 175 -6.83 -0.69 16.25
CA ILE A 175 -6.49 -1.91 16.99
C ILE A 175 -5.95 -1.55 18.38
N SER A 176 -5.11 -0.53 18.47
CA SER A 176 -4.54 -0.07 19.75
C SER A 176 -5.63 0.43 20.70
N GLU A 177 -6.61 1.19 20.21
CA GLU A 177 -7.77 1.59 21.00
C GLU A 177 -8.60 0.38 21.49
N PHE A 178 -8.73 -0.67 20.67
CA PHE A 178 -9.36 -1.91 21.13
C PHE A 178 -8.54 -2.64 22.20
N LYS A 179 -7.20 -2.57 22.17
CA LYS A 179 -6.34 -3.09 23.25
C LYS A 179 -6.55 -2.32 24.55
N ASN A 180 -6.61 -0.98 24.48
CA ASN A 180 -6.89 -0.12 25.63
C ASN A 180 -8.25 -0.48 26.27
N LEU A 181 -9.28 -0.67 25.45
CA LEU A 181 -10.64 -1.00 25.91
C LEU A 181 -10.74 -2.32 26.69
N ILE A 182 -9.86 -3.27 26.40
CA ILE A 182 -9.85 -4.59 27.07
C ILE A 182 -8.70 -4.73 28.09
N GLY A 183 -7.94 -3.67 28.34
CA GLY A 183 -6.85 -3.66 29.32
C GLY A 183 -5.64 -4.51 28.92
N LEU A 184 -5.35 -4.65 27.62
CA LEU A 184 -4.15 -5.35 27.12
C LEU A 184 -2.93 -4.44 26.92
N ASP A 185 -2.90 -3.27 27.57
CA ASP A 185 -1.71 -2.43 27.61
C ASP A 185 -0.68 -3.01 28.60
N GLY A 186 0.34 -3.65 28.04
CA GLY A 186 1.58 -4.10 28.68
C GLY A 186 2.73 -4.02 27.70
#